data_AF-A0A948BAK6-F1
#
_entry.id   AF-A0A948BAK6-F1
#
_cell.length_a   1.000
_cell.length_b   1.000
_cell.length_c   1.000
_cell.angle_alpha   90.00
_cell.angle_beta   90.00
_cell.angle_gamma   90.00
#
_symmetry.space_group_name_H-M   'P 1'
#
loop_
_entity.id
_entity.type
_entity.pdbx_description
1 polymer ?
#
loop_
_entity_poly.entity_id
_entity_poly.type
_entity_poly.pdbx_seq_one_letter_code
_entity_poly.pdbx_strand_id
1 'polypeptide(L)'
;MNRHVLMGLIAVVIFLAANVGAKEVSLDTGETYQQGDLTVTCGQSSTDIPLALNDCQHWDDFNKKCLFEKTTYKYEQLECVEDCQHWDKFNSTCHYRTKCTFYPPQKAFVQTTCEKFDDFNNICVKTRNTKIGR
;
A
#
# COMPACT_ATOMS: atom_id res chain seq x y z
N MET A 1 -57.02 0.22 -2.79
CA MET A 1 -55.62 0.31 -3.25
C MET A 1 -54.84 -0.79 -2.55
N ASN A 2 -54.40 -1.81 -3.30
CA ASN A 2 -54.16 -3.15 -2.76
C ASN A 2 -52.77 -3.26 -2.12
N ARG A 3 -52.71 -3.53 -0.80
CA ARG A 3 -51.50 -3.60 0.04
C ARG A 3 -50.42 -4.55 -0.50
N HIS A 4 -50.80 -5.51 -1.33
CA HIS A 4 -49.91 -6.49 -1.94
C HIS A 4 -49.08 -5.95 -3.11
N VAL A 5 -49.51 -4.87 -3.77
CA VAL A 5 -48.75 -4.25 -4.87
C VAL A 5 -47.56 -3.44 -4.33
N LEU A 6 -47.72 -2.83 -3.15
CA LEU A 6 -46.66 -2.04 -2.52
C LEU A 6 -45.52 -2.92 -1.95
N MET A 7 -45.84 -4.12 -1.44
CA MET A 7 -44.82 -5.05 -0.94
C MET A 7 -44.02 -5.75 -2.04
N GLY A 8 -44.58 -5.93 -3.24
CA GLY A 8 -43.84 -6.50 -4.38
C GLY A 8 -42.75 -5.58 -4.91
N LEU A 9 -42.96 -4.26 -4.87
CA LEU A 9 -41.99 -3.26 -5.34
C LEU A 9 -40.78 -3.11 -4.42
N ILE A 10 -40.93 -3.33 -3.11
CA ILE A 10 -39.83 -3.19 -2.15
C ILE A 10 -38.83 -4.36 -2.24
N ALA A 11 -39.30 -5.57 -2.56
CA ALA A 11 -38.43 -6.75 -2.68
C ALA A 11 -37.48 -6.69 -3.89
N VAL A 12 -37.89 -6.04 -4.99
CA VAL A 12 -37.06 -5.90 -6.20
C VAL A 12 -35.93 -4.88 -6.00
N VAL A 13 -36.13 -3.85 -5.18
CA VAL A 13 -35.11 -2.82 -4.93
C VAL A 13 -33.96 -3.34 -4.04
N ILE A 14 -34.23 -4.31 -3.16
CA ILE A 14 -33.21 -4.84 -2.23
C ILE A 14 -32.21 -5.77 -2.94
N PHE A 15 -32.57 -6.38 -4.07
CA PHE A 15 -31.65 -7.25 -4.84
C PHE A 15 -30.66 -6.50 -5.74
N LEU A 16 -30.78 -5.17 -5.86
CA LEU A 16 -29.87 -4.33 -6.64
C LEU A 16 -28.80 -3.64 -5.78
N ALA A 17 -28.61 -4.06 -4.52
CA ALA A 17 -27.43 -3.70 -3.75
C ALA A 17 -26.20 -4.42 -4.32
N ALA A 18 -25.68 -3.85 -5.41
CA ALA A 18 -24.49 -4.29 -6.09
C ALA A 18 -23.34 -4.45 -5.09
N ASN A 19 -22.58 -5.54 -5.26
CA ASN A 19 -21.29 -5.74 -4.62
C ASN A 19 -20.35 -4.58 -5.01
N VAL A 20 -20.33 -3.51 -4.21
CA VAL A 20 -19.30 -2.46 -4.28
C VAL A 20 -18.06 -3.03 -3.60
N GLY A 21 -17.42 -3.97 -4.28
CA GLY A 21 -16.09 -4.47 -3.93
C GLY A 21 -15.05 -3.71 -4.73
N ALA A 22 -13.94 -3.34 -4.09
CA ALA A 22 -12.75 -2.91 -4.81
C ALA A 22 -12.28 -4.08 -5.69
N LYS A 23 -12.15 -3.85 -7.00
CA LYS A 23 -11.63 -4.84 -7.94
C LYS A 23 -10.13 -4.61 -8.09
N GLU A 24 -9.33 -5.58 -7.69
CA GLU A 24 -7.90 -5.58 -7.97
C GLU A 24 -7.66 -5.84 -9.46
N VAL A 25 -6.80 -5.04 -10.07
CA VAL A 25 -6.39 -5.17 -11.47
C VAL A 25 -4.88 -5.20 -11.50
N SER A 26 -4.32 -6.30 -11.98
CA SER A 26 -2.88 -6.45 -12.25
C SER A 26 -2.64 -6.20 -13.73
N LEU A 27 -1.61 -5.43 -14.07
CA LEU A 27 -1.24 -5.08 -15.45
C LEU A 27 0.23 -5.41 -15.68
N ASP A 28 0.51 -6.10 -16.77
CA ASP A 28 1.86 -6.29 -17.28
C ASP A 28 2.38 -5.02 -17.97
N THR A 29 3.70 -4.91 -18.11
CA THR A 29 4.31 -3.73 -18.77
C THR A 29 3.83 -3.63 -20.22
N GLY A 30 3.35 -2.45 -20.60
CA GLY A 30 2.75 -2.16 -21.90
C GLY A 30 1.24 -2.36 -21.94
N GLU A 31 0.64 -2.98 -20.93
CA GLU A 31 -0.81 -3.17 -20.88
C GLU A 31 -1.55 -1.89 -20.46
N THR A 32 -2.79 -1.80 -20.92
CA THR A 32 -3.70 -0.70 -20.60
C THR A 32 -5.02 -1.24 -20.09
N TYR A 33 -5.42 -0.78 -18.91
CA TYR A 33 -6.75 -0.99 -18.35
C TYR A 33 -7.65 0.19 -18.66
N GLN A 34 -8.89 -0.09 -19.07
CA GLN A 34 -9.92 0.92 -19.24
C GLN A 34 -11.21 0.54 -18.49
N GLN A 35 -11.76 1.51 -17.76
CA GLN A 35 -13.06 1.38 -17.10
C GLN A 35 -13.80 2.72 -17.11
N GLY A 36 -14.84 2.81 -17.94
CA GLY A 36 -15.53 4.08 -18.19
C GLY A 36 -14.55 5.10 -18.79
N ASP A 37 -14.41 6.24 -18.12
CA ASP A 37 -13.51 7.32 -18.55
C ASP A 37 -12.08 7.18 -17.97
N LEU A 38 -11.82 6.16 -17.14
CA LEU A 38 -10.50 5.90 -16.56
C LEU A 38 -9.67 5.04 -17.51
N THR A 39 -8.48 5.54 -17.90
CA THR A 39 -7.46 4.76 -18.61
C THR A 39 -6.19 4.70 -17.76
N VAL A 40 -5.71 3.50 -17.46
CA VAL A 40 -4.46 3.25 -16.73
C VAL A 40 -3.55 2.44 -17.64
N THR A 41 -2.40 2.99 -18.01
CA THR A 41 -1.37 2.29 -18.80
C THR A 41 -0.16 2.00 -17.94
N CYS A 42 0.28 0.74 -17.91
CA CYS A 42 1.50 0.34 -17.23
C CYS A 42 2.70 0.60 -18.16
N GLY A 43 3.30 1.78 -18.06
CA GLY A 43 4.47 2.15 -18.87
C GLY A 43 5.76 1.53 -18.36
N GLN A 44 6.71 1.31 -19.27
CA GLN A 44 8.07 0.93 -18.92
C GLN A 44 8.84 2.20 -18.50
N SER A 45 9.27 2.28 -17.24
CA SER A 45 10.12 3.39 -16.79
C SER A 45 11.47 3.29 -17.51
N SER A 46 11.78 4.26 -18.36
CA SER A 46 13.06 4.39 -19.05
C SER A 46 14.16 5.00 -18.18
N THR A 47 13.90 5.17 -16.88
CA THR A 47 14.80 5.84 -15.94
C THR A 47 15.42 4.82 -14.99
N ASP A 48 16.70 5.03 -14.64
CA ASP A 48 17.41 4.30 -13.57
C ASP A 48 16.89 4.70 -12.17
N ILE A 49 15.58 4.87 -12.04
CA ILE A 49 14.90 5.31 -10.83
C ILE A 49 13.91 4.21 -10.43
N PRO A 50 13.93 3.78 -9.17
CA PRO A 50 12.94 2.84 -8.65
C PRO A 50 11.51 3.36 -8.77
N LEU A 51 10.60 2.46 -9.14
CA LEU A 51 9.16 2.69 -9.02
C LEU A 51 8.75 2.63 -7.55
N ALA A 52 7.99 3.60 -7.05
CA ALA A 52 7.44 3.59 -5.71
C ALA A 52 5.96 3.20 -5.74
N LEU A 53 5.59 2.19 -4.94
CA LEU A 53 4.23 1.70 -4.77
C LEU A 53 3.81 1.94 -3.32
N ASN A 54 2.71 2.67 -3.10
CA ASN A 54 2.20 2.91 -1.75
C ASN A 54 1.05 1.94 -1.44
N ASP A 55 1.06 1.39 -0.24
CA ASP A 55 0.01 0.52 0.28
C ASP A 55 -0.20 0.83 1.77
N CYS A 56 -1.40 0.60 2.29
CA CYS A 56 -1.69 0.89 3.68
C CYS A 56 -1.32 -0.29 4.58
N GLN A 57 -0.42 -0.07 5.53
CA GLN A 57 0.03 -1.09 6.49
C GLN A 57 -0.87 -1.14 7.72
N HIS A 58 -1.33 0.01 8.21
CA HIS A 58 -2.18 0.10 9.39
C HIS A 58 -3.47 0.84 9.05
N TRP A 59 -4.60 0.14 9.17
CA TRP A 59 -5.93 0.67 8.91
C TRP A 59 -6.69 0.98 10.20
N ASP A 60 -7.47 2.04 10.15
CA ASP A 60 -8.65 2.21 10.98
C ASP A 60 -9.85 1.63 10.23
N ASP A 61 -10.27 0.44 10.63
CA ASP A 61 -11.38 -0.27 10.00
C ASP A 61 -12.74 0.42 10.19
N PHE A 62 -12.90 1.21 11.25
CA PHE A 62 -14.15 1.91 11.53
C PHE A 62 -14.27 3.15 10.65
N ASN A 63 -13.23 3.98 10.62
CA ASN A 63 -13.20 5.20 9.81
C ASN A 63 -12.76 4.95 8.35
N LYS A 64 -12.43 3.71 7.99
CA LYS A 64 -11.87 3.32 6.67
C LYS A 64 -10.72 4.21 6.25
N LYS A 65 -9.84 4.53 7.21
CA LYS A 65 -8.74 5.47 7.05
C LYS A 65 -7.41 4.76 7.20
N CYS A 66 -6.48 5.05 6.30
CA CYS A 66 -5.11 4.60 6.48
C CYS A 66 -4.42 5.42 7.59
N LEU A 67 -3.89 4.72 8.59
CA LEU A 67 -3.14 5.30 9.70
C LEU A 67 -1.64 5.33 9.41
N PHE A 68 -1.15 4.40 8.60
CA PHE A 68 0.24 4.38 8.13
C PHE A 68 0.35 3.71 6.76
N GLU A 69 0.95 4.43 5.81
CA GLU A 69 1.28 3.93 4.47
C GLU A 69 2.72 3.40 4.44
N LYS A 70 2.88 2.16 3.95
CA LYS A 70 4.19 1.63 3.56
C LYS A 70 4.45 1.96 2.10
N THR A 71 5.73 2.11 1.76
CA THR A 71 6.17 2.35 0.38
C THR A 71 7.09 1.23 -0.06
N THR A 72 6.73 0.53 -1.13
CA THR A 72 7.55 -0.49 -1.77
C THR A 72 8.25 0.10 -2.99
N TYR A 73 9.57 0.19 -2.94
CA TYR A 73 10.42 0.57 -4.06
C TYR A 73 10.81 -0.66 -4.88
N LYS A 74 10.53 -0.64 -6.18
CA LYS A 74 10.88 -1.68 -7.14
C LYS A 74 11.86 -1.18 -8.18
N TYR A 75 12.95 -1.90 -8.38
CA TYR A 75 13.90 -1.66 -9.47
C TYR A 75 14.31 -3.01 -10.08
N GLU A 76 13.94 -3.24 -11.34
CA GLU A 76 14.08 -4.55 -11.99
C GLU A 76 13.46 -5.68 -11.13
N GLN A 77 14.28 -6.60 -10.61
CA GLN A 77 13.86 -7.71 -9.73
C GLN A 77 14.10 -7.43 -8.23
N LEU A 78 14.57 -6.24 -7.88
CA LEU A 78 14.85 -5.85 -6.52
C LEU A 78 13.67 -5.10 -5.92
N GLU A 79 13.37 -5.44 -4.67
CA GLU A 79 12.32 -4.79 -3.89
C GLU A 79 12.92 -4.30 -2.56
N CYS A 80 12.62 -3.06 -2.19
CA CYS A 80 12.94 -2.50 -0.89
C CYS A 80 11.69 -1.85 -0.30
N VAL A 81 11.33 -2.21 0.92
CA VAL A 81 10.09 -1.73 1.57
C VAL A 81 10.43 -0.77 2.70
N GLU A 82 9.78 0.39 2.69
CA GLU A 82 9.69 1.31 3.81
C GLU A 82 8.37 1.11 4.55
N ASP A 83 8.42 0.39 5.65
CA ASP A 83 7.31 0.03 6.53
C ASP A 83 7.53 0.54 7.96
N CYS A 84 6.47 0.49 8.77
CA CYS A 84 6.56 0.74 10.20
C CYS A 84 7.03 -0.52 10.92
N GLN A 85 8.18 -0.45 11.59
CA GLN A 85 8.70 -1.56 12.42
C GLN A 85 8.19 -1.52 13.86
N HIS A 86 7.96 -0.32 14.40
CA HIS A 86 7.53 -0.12 15.78
C HIS A 86 6.26 0.72 15.80
N TRP A 87 5.12 0.03 15.75
CA TRP A 87 3.78 0.64 15.74
C TRP A 87 3.14 0.63 17.12
N ASP A 88 2.77 1.81 17.61
CA ASP A 88 1.90 1.96 18.77
C ASP A 88 0.44 1.98 18.32
N LYS A 89 -0.30 0.92 18.66
CA LYS A 89 -1.72 0.77 18.33
C LYS A 89 -2.61 1.74 19.11
N PHE A 90 -2.25 2.09 20.34
CA PHE A 90 -3.07 2.95 21.19
C PHE A 90 -3.03 4.39 20.69
N ASN A 91 -1.83 4.90 20.42
CA ASN A 91 -1.64 6.25 19.86
C ASN A 91 -1.71 6.29 18.33
N SER A 92 -1.89 5.14 17.67
CA SER A 92 -1.87 5.01 16.21
C SER A 92 -0.66 5.71 15.58
N THR A 93 0.52 5.47 16.15
CA THR A 93 1.75 6.17 15.80
C THR A 93 2.85 5.19 15.44
N CYS A 94 3.57 5.48 14.35
CA CYS A 94 4.78 4.75 14.00
C CYS A 94 5.99 5.41 14.64
N HIS A 95 6.70 4.70 15.52
CA HIS A 95 7.90 5.20 16.19
C HIS A 95 9.18 4.94 15.39
N TYR A 96 9.16 3.98 14.47
CA TYR A 96 10.27 3.79 13.55
C TYR A 96 9.80 3.27 12.21
N ARG A 97 10.04 4.07 11.17
CA ARG A 97 9.86 3.72 9.76
C ARG A 97 11.20 3.29 9.16
N THR A 98 11.23 2.13 8.51
CA THR A 98 12.40 1.67 7.75
C THR A 98 12.65 2.59 6.56
N LYS A 99 13.90 2.65 6.10
CA LYS A 99 14.30 3.54 5.00
C LYS A 99 14.95 2.77 3.88
N CYS A 100 14.63 3.11 2.65
CA CYS A 100 15.22 2.55 1.45
C CYS A 100 16.03 3.62 0.73
N THR A 101 17.34 3.36 0.56
CA THR A 101 18.21 4.23 -0.25
C THR A 101 18.65 3.47 -1.49
N PHE A 102 18.34 4.00 -2.67
CA PHE A 102 18.78 3.41 -3.93
C PHE A 102 20.12 4.00 -4.38
N TYR A 103 21.03 3.15 -4.84
CA TYR A 103 22.33 3.53 -5.38
C TYR A 103 22.40 3.16 -6.87
N PRO A 104 22.07 4.09 -7.79
CA PRO A 104 22.04 3.81 -9.22
C PRO A 104 23.32 3.16 -9.78
N PRO A 105 24.55 3.62 -9.41
CA PRO A 105 25.78 3.01 -9.92
C PRO A 105 25.96 1.53 -9.56
N GLN A 106 25.33 1.09 -8.47
CA GLN A 106 25.41 -0.28 -7.96
C GLN A 106 24.15 -1.08 -8.27
N LYS A 107 23.12 -0.45 -8.86
CA LYS A 107 21.80 -1.04 -9.09
C LYS A 107 21.27 -1.78 -7.84
N ALA A 108 21.46 -1.19 -6.67
CA ALA A 108 21.17 -1.84 -5.39
C ALA A 108 20.47 -0.88 -4.43
N PHE A 109 19.67 -1.43 -3.54
CA PHE A 109 19.13 -0.71 -2.39
C PHE A 109 19.97 -0.98 -1.15
N VAL A 110 19.94 -0.04 -0.21
CA VAL A 110 20.26 -0.28 1.19
C VAL A 110 19.01 0.00 1.99
N GLN A 111 18.54 -1.02 2.70
CA GLN A 111 17.45 -0.89 3.65
C GLN A 111 18.03 -0.63 5.04
N THR A 112 17.65 0.48 5.65
CA THR A 112 17.95 0.80 7.04
C THR A 112 16.78 0.40 7.92
N THR A 113 17.07 -0.46 8.89
CA THR A 113 16.12 -1.01 9.87
C THR A 113 16.56 -0.68 11.28
N CYS A 114 15.64 -0.73 12.24
CA CYS A 114 15.98 -0.67 13.65
C CYS A 114 16.39 -2.06 14.15
N GLU A 115 17.63 -2.20 14.60
CA GLU A 115 18.14 -3.43 15.19
C GLU A 115 17.91 -3.47 16.70
N LYS A 116 18.01 -2.30 17.36
CA LYS A 116 17.72 -2.16 18.79
C LYS A 116 16.86 -0.92 19.02
N PHE A 117 15.68 -1.16 19.56
CA PHE A 117 14.71 -0.14 19.91
C PHE A 117 14.63 0.02 21.43
N ASP A 118 14.44 1.25 21.89
CA ASP A 118 14.18 1.59 23.28
C ASP A 118 12.68 1.88 23.43
N ASP A 119 11.93 0.91 23.96
CA ASP A 119 10.47 1.00 24.13
C ASP A 119 10.05 2.06 25.17
N PHE A 120 10.92 2.45 26.10
CA PHE A 120 10.58 3.47 27.09
C PHE A 120 10.59 4.86 26.46
N ASN A 121 11.61 5.14 25.65
CA ASN A 121 11.77 6.43 24.97
C ASN A 121 11.15 6.46 23.57
N ASN A 122 10.69 5.32 23.05
CA ASN A 122 10.18 5.15 21.69
C ASN A 122 11.17 5.57 20.60
N ILE A 123 12.46 5.26 20.79
CA ILE A 123 13.52 5.62 19.85
C ILE A 123 14.31 4.41 19.39
N CYS A 124 14.75 4.43 18.14
CA CYS A 124 15.73 3.47 17.68
C CYS A 124 17.13 3.87 18.14
N VAL A 125 17.78 3.02 18.94
CA VAL A 125 19.11 3.28 19.48
C VAL A 125 20.23 2.65 18.65
N LYS A 126 19.90 1.67 17.81
CA LYS A 126 20.86 1.06 16.88
C LYS A 126 20.16 0.68 15.58
N THR A 127 20.69 1.16 14.47
CA THR A 127 20.21 0.79 13.13
C THR A 127 21.09 -0.27 12.50
N ARG A 128 20.51 -1.04 11.57
CA ARG A 128 21.20 -1.98 10.70
C ARG A 128 20.90 -1.63 9.25
N ASN A 129 21.96 -1.60 8.44
CA ASN A 129 21.86 -1.44 7.00
C ASN A 129 22.03 -2.80 6.31
N THR A 130 21.09 -3.14 5.43
CA THR A 130 21.12 -4.37 4.64
C THR A 130 21.15 -4.00 3.16
N LYS A 131 22.18 -4.45 2.44
CA LYS A 131 22.24 -4.31 0.98
C LYS A 131 21.25 -5.30 0.33
N ILE A 132 20.45 -4.81 -0.61
CA ILE A 132 19.53 -5.60 -1.43
C ILE A 132 19.96 -5.40 -2.88
N GLY A 133 20.48 -6.46 -3.51
CA GLY A 133 21.11 -6.41 -4.82
C GLY A 133 22.56 -6.92 -4.79
N ARG A 134 23.15 -7.14 -5.97
CA ARG A 134 24.53 -7.64 -6.10
C ARG A 134 25.57 -6.55 -5.93
#